data_AF-A0A7S0WB07-F1
#
_entry.id   AF-A0A7S0WB07-F1
#
_cell.length_a   1.000
_cell.length_b   1.000
_cell.length_c   1.000
_cell.angle_alpha   90.00
_cell.angle_beta   90.00
_cell.angle_gamma   90.00
#
_symmetry.space_group_name_H-M   'P 1'
#
loop_
_entity.id
_entity.type
_entity.pdbx_description
1 polymer ?
#
loop_
_entity_poly.entity_id
_entity_poly.type
_entity_poly.pdbx_seq_one_letter_code
_entity_poly.pdbx_strand_id
1 'polypeptide(L)'
;DREGMLYRHPDYHVGDEFFMFDSDDLWPDGAFLVAGADPEVLFVWVGRECSECDHGSHSSCAAFAQRAAALFRAASGTHRAAEVVAVREDEEPDVFWDYFVLG
;
A
#
# COMPACT_ATOMS: atom_id res chain seq x y z
N ASP A 1 -5.15 14.62 8.80
CA ASP A 1 -5.64 13.70 7.76
C ASP A 1 -5.12 14.16 6.42
N ARG A 2 -4.35 13.31 5.76
CA ARG A 2 -3.86 13.48 4.39
C ARG A 2 -4.84 12.77 3.46
N GLU A 3 -5.10 13.35 2.30
CA GLU A 3 -5.88 12.66 1.27
C GLU A 3 -5.02 11.57 0.62
N GLY A 4 -5.54 10.34 0.60
CA GLY A 4 -4.93 9.18 -0.03
C GLY A 4 -5.95 8.35 -0.80
N MET A 5 -5.44 7.48 -1.65
CA MET A 5 -6.18 6.45 -2.36
C MET A 5 -5.61 5.09 -1.97
N LEU A 6 -6.48 4.13 -1.69
CA LEU A 6 -6.13 2.75 -1.41
C LEU A 6 -6.41 1.88 -2.64
N TYR A 7 -5.45 1.05 -2.99
CA TYR A 7 -5.55 0.07 -4.08
C TYR A 7 -5.23 -1.32 -3.56
N ARG A 8 -5.96 -2.33 -4.00
CA ARG A 8 -5.65 -3.72 -3.69
C ARG A 8 -4.66 -4.29 -4.71
N HIS A 9 -3.65 -5.01 -4.25
CA HIS A 9 -2.79 -5.81 -5.14
C HIS A 9 -3.44 -7.18 -5.45
N PRO A 10 -3.36 -7.68 -6.69
CA PRO A 10 -2.81 -7.06 -7.91
C PRO A 10 -3.82 -6.21 -8.70
N ASP A 11 -5.03 -6.05 -8.19
CA ASP A 11 -6.16 -5.43 -8.90
C ASP A 11 -6.15 -3.89 -8.79
N TYR A 12 -5.35 -3.25 -9.64
CA TYR A 12 -5.15 -1.79 -9.67
C TYR A 12 -6.14 -1.05 -10.58
N HIS A 13 -7.39 -1.48 -10.64
CA HIS A 13 -8.35 -0.92 -11.57
C HIS A 13 -8.66 0.54 -11.25
N VAL A 14 -8.41 1.42 -12.22
CA VAL A 14 -8.79 2.84 -12.15
C VAL A 14 -10.30 2.94 -11.99
N GLY A 15 -10.77 3.55 -10.90
CA GLY A 15 -12.18 3.63 -10.52
C GLY A 15 -12.62 2.67 -9.40
N ASP A 16 -11.79 1.68 -9.04
CA ASP A 16 -12.00 0.81 -7.86
C ASP A 16 -11.19 1.31 -6.64
N GLU A 17 -10.74 2.57 -6.67
CA GLU A 17 -10.08 3.21 -5.55
C GLU A 17 -11.01 3.36 -4.36
N PHE A 18 -10.58 2.92 -3.18
CA PHE A 18 -11.29 3.27 -1.96
C PHE A 18 -10.92 4.70 -1.56
N PHE A 19 -11.95 5.54 -1.45
CA PHE A 19 -11.86 6.86 -0.82
C PHE A 19 -12.37 6.75 0.60
N MET A 20 -11.78 7.53 1.52
CA MET A 20 -12.18 7.52 2.94
C MET A 20 -12.08 6.12 3.57
N PHE A 21 -11.04 5.37 3.21
CA PHE A 21 -10.78 4.04 3.74
C PHE A 21 -10.30 4.10 5.20
N ASP A 22 -10.53 3.03 5.94
CA ASP A 22 -10.10 2.85 7.33
C ASP A 22 -9.31 1.55 7.49
N SER A 23 -8.98 1.20 8.74
CA SER A 23 -8.18 0.00 9.02
C SER A 23 -8.88 -1.31 8.63
N ASP A 24 -10.21 -1.34 8.59
CA ASP A 24 -10.99 -2.56 8.32
C ASP A 24 -10.92 -2.96 6.83
N ASP A 25 -10.49 -2.05 5.96
CA ASP A 25 -10.23 -2.31 4.54
C ASP A 25 -8.92 -3.08 4.30
N LEU A 26 -8.05 -3.20 5.31
CA LEU A 26 -6.78 -3.92 5.23
C LEU A 26 -6.95 -5.38 5.69
N TRP A 27 -7.13 -6.29 4.73
CA TRP A 27 -7.26 -7.72 5.05
C TRP A 27 -5.91 -8.42 5.26
N PRO A 28 -5.75 -9.26 6.30
CA PRO A 28 -4.47 -9.92 6.62
C PRO A 28 -3.91 -10.82 5.53
N ASP A 29 -4.74 -11.35 4.63
CA ASP A 29 -4.34 -12.21 3.50
C ASP A 29 -3.94 -11.40 2.26
N GLY A 30 -4.08 -10.08 2.30
CA GLY A 30 -3.89 -9.17 1.17
C GLY A 30 -2.63 -8.32 1.24
N ALA A 31 -2.42 -7.59 0.15
CA ALA A 31 -1.48 -6.48 0.10
C ALA A 31 -2.17 -5.29 -0.56
N PHE A 32 -1.84 -4.10 -0.06
CA PHE A 32 -2.53 -2.86 -0.44
C PHE A 32 -1.53 -1.74 -0.65
N LEU A 33 -1.84 -0.82 -1.55
CA LEU A 33 -1.01 0.34 -1.85
C LEU A 33 -1.76 1.59 -1.44
N VAL A 34 -1.11 2.42 -0.63
CA VAL A 34 -1.63 3.74 -0.22
C VAL A 34 -0.83 4.82 -0.93
N ALA A 35 -1.49 5.51 -1.85
CA ALA A 35 -0.92 6.60 -2.62
C ALA A 35 -1.53 7.94 -2.16
N GLY A 36 -0.69 8.86 -1.69
CA GLY A 36 -1.13 10.22 -1.39
C GLY A 36 -1.46 11.05 -2.63
N ALA A 37 -2.29 12.09 -2.48
CA ALA A 37 -2.65 13.00 -3.58
C ALA A 37 -1.44 13.72 -4.23
N ASP A 38 -0.39 13.99 -3.45
CA ASP A 38 0.93 14.36 -3.96
C ASP A 38 1.97 13.33 -3.50
N PRO A 39 2.20 12.26 -4.27
CA PRO A 39 2.90 11.09 -3.77
C PRO A 39 4.41 11.30 -3.83
N GLU A 40 4.96 11.95 -2.80
CA GLU A 40 6.38 11.79 -2.44
C GLU A 40 6.66 10.36 -1.95
N VAL A 41 5.64 9.70 -1.39
CA VAL A 41 5.72 8.35 -0.82
C VAL A 41 4.56 7.49 -1.32
N LEU A 42 4.85 6.23 -1.61
CA LEU A 42 3.91 5.16 -1.89
C LEU A 42 4.12 4.07 -0.84
N PHE A 43 3.15 3.89 0.04
CA PHE A 43 3.20 2.80 1.01
C PHE A 43 2.65 1.53 0.35
N VAL A 44 3.31 0.40 0.60
CA VAL A 44 2.80 -0.92 0.26
C VAL A 44 2.64 -1.70 1.55
N TRP A 45 1.40 -1.76 2.02
CA TRP A 45 1.02 -2.55 3.19
C TRP A 45 0.90 -4.02 2.82
N VAL A 46 1.41 -4.89 3.69
CA VAL A 46 1.44 -6.33 3.49
C VAL A 46 0.90 -7.03 4.74
N GLY A 47 -0.20 -7.73 4.55
CA GLY A 47 -0.84 -8.51 5.60
C GLY A 47 0.03 -9.68 6.03
N ARG A 48 -0.10 -10.07 7.30
CA ARG A 48 0.69 -11.15 7.90
C ARG A 48 0.43 -12.53 7.29
N GLU A 49 -0.72 -12.70 6.62
CA GLU A 49 -1.14 -13.94 5.95
C GLU A 49 -0.96 -13.84 4.43
N CYS A 50 -0.40 -12.73 3.92
CA CYS A 50 -0.17 -12.51 2.50
C CYS A 50 0.86 -13.53 1.95
N SER A 51 0.47 -14.30 0.93
CA SER A 51 1.33 -15.34 0.35
C SER A 51 2.46 -14.81 -0.54
N GLU A 52 2.47 -13.51 -0.87
CA GLU A 52 3.40 -12.90 -1.82
C GLU A 52 4.76 -12.51 -1.20
N CYS A 53 4.84 -12.45 0.13
CA CYS A 53 6.11 -12.34 0.87
C CYS A 53 6.12 -13.25 2.10
N ASP A 54 7.31 -13.39 2.68
CA ASP A 54 7.46 -13.97 4.02
C ASP A 54 7.41 -12.81 5.02
N HIS A 55 6.29 -12.68 5.75
CA HIS A 55 6.07 -11.56 6.69
C HIS A 55 7.20 -11.45 7.73
N GLY A 56 7.80 -12.57 8.17
CA GLY A 56 8.92 -12.57 9.10
C GLY A 56 10.23 -12.05 8.50
N SER A 57 10.31 -11.90 7.17
CA SER A 57 11.49 -11.48 6.44
C SER A 57 11.32 -10.07 5.86
N HIS A 58 11.93 -9.10 6.54
CA HIS A 58 11.95 -7.69 6.10
C HIS A 58 12.39 -7.52 4.65
N SER A 59 13.42 -8.26 4.21
CA SER A 59 13.92 -8.18 2.83
C SER A 59 12.96 -8.80 1.82
N SER A 60 12.21 -9.84 2.21
CA SER A 60 11.18 -10.46 1.36
C SER A 60 10.05 -9.47 1.06
N CYS A 61 9.50 -8.84 2.11
CA CYS A 61 8.40 -7.89 1.94
C CYS A 61 8.85 -6.57 1.31
N ALA A 62 10.09 -6.11 1.56
CA ALA A 62 10.66 -4.98 0.82
C ALA A 62 10.80 -5.28 -0.67
N ALA A 63 11.31 -6.46 -1.04
CA ALA A 63 11.40 -6.87 -2.44
C ALA A 63 10.02 -7.01 -3.10
N PHE A 64 9.03 -7.54 -2.37
CA PHE A 64 7.64 -7.57 -2.83
C PHE A 64 7.08 -6.17 -3.06
N ALA A 65 7.23 -5.25 -2.10
CA ALA A 65 6.74 -3.88 -2.20
C ALA A 65 7.27 -3.17 -3.45
N GLN A 66 8.56 -3.32 -3.76
CA GLN A 66 9.16 -2.77 -4.98
C GLN A 66 8.52 -3.33 -6.25
N ARG A 67 8.24 -4.64 -6.29
CA ARG A 67 7.55 -5.27 -7.43
C ARG A 67 6.10 -4.79 -7.55
N ALA A 68 5.36 -4.76 -6.44
CA ALA A 68 3.96 -4.32 -6.41
C ALA A 68 3.84 -2.86 -6.88
N ALA A 69 4.72 -1.98 -6.39
CA ALA A 69 4.79 -0.58 -6.81
C ALA A 69 5.12 -0.44 -8.31
N ALA A 70 6.03 -1.25 -8.84
CA ALA A 70 6.35 -1.23 -10.27
C ALA A 70 5.14 -1.64 -11.14
N LEU A 71 4.40 -2.67 -10.72
CA LEU A 71 3.17 -3.10 -11.39
C LEU A 71 2.07 -2.03 -11.32
N PHE A 72 1.90 -1.40 -10.15
CA PHE A 72 0.94 -0.32 -9.95
C PHE A 72 1.24 0.88 -10.85
N ARG A 73 2.51 1.29 -10.93
CA ARG A 73 2.94 2.39 -11.83
C ARG A 73 2.66 2.07 -13.29
N ALA A 74 2.92 0.84 -13.71
CA ALA A 74 2.63 0.39 -15.06
C ALA A 74 1.11 0.38 -15.36
N ALA A 75 0.28 0.00 -14.39
CA ALA A 75 -1.18 -0.06 -14.56
C ALA A 75 -1.86 1.32 -14.52
N SER A 76 -1.44 2.19 -13.59
CA SER A 76 -2.04 3.53 -13.39
C SER A 76 -1.50 4.60 -14.35
N GLY A 77 -0.38 4.33 -15.04
CA GLY A 77 0.31 5.32 -15.85
C GLY A 77 1.01 6.41 -15.03
N THR A 78 1.09 6.27 -13.70
CA THR A 78 1.83 7.21 -12.85
C THR A 78 3.33 6.88 -12.86
N HIS A 79 4.13 7.82 -13.34
CA HIS A 79 5.59 7.73 -13.32
C HIS A 79 6.21 8.57 -12.20
N ARG A 80 5.41 9.11 -11.26
CA ARG A 80 5.95 9.93 -10.19
C ARG A 80 6.95 9.13 -9.36
N ALA A 81 8.09 9.75 -9.08
CA ALA A 81 9.19 9.20 -8.29
C ALA A 81 8.83 9.23 -6.80
N ALA A 82 7.83 8.44 -6.41
CA ALA A 82 7.52 8.22 -5.01
C ALA A 82 8.56 7.27 -4.40
N GLU A 83 9.08 7.61 -3.23
CA GLU A 83 9.75 6.64 -2.36
C GLU A 83 8.77 5.49 -2.07
N VAL A 84 9.23 4.24 -2.18
CA VAL A 84 8.40 3.07 -1.91
C VAL A 84 8.72 2.57 -0.52
N VAL A 85 7.75 2.59 0.38
CA VAL A 85 7.89 2.14 1.76
C VAL A 85 7.11 0.85 1.93
N ALA A 86 7.80 -0.23 2.27
CA ALA A 86 7.14 -1.48 2.66
C ALA A 86 6.62 -1.33 4.09
N VAL A 87 5.35 -1.64 4.28
CA VAL A 87 4.66 -1.59 5.56
C VAL A 87 4.15 -2.99 5.85
N ARG A 88 4.47 -3.54 7.01
CA ARG A 88 4.00 -4.87 7.43
C ARG A 88 2.88 -4.67 8.44
N GLU A 89 1.88 -5.57 8.40
CA GLU A 89 0.86 -5.63 9.45
C GLU A 89 1.51 -5.71 10.84
N ASP A 90 0.99 -4.94 11.78
CA ASP A 90 1.47 -4.75 13.17
C ASP A 90 2.79 -3.95 13.32
N GLU A 91 3.33 -3.41 12.21
CA GLU A 91 4.54 -2.58 12.19
C GLU A 91 4.35 -1.29 11.37
N GLU A 92 3.12 -0.79 11.30
CA GLU A 92 2.79 0.41 10.56
C GLU A 92 3.41 1.65 11.20
N PRO A 93 4.18 2.47 10.47
CA PRO A 93 4.68 3.73 10.99
C PRO A 93 3.51 4.73 11.15
N ASP A 94 3.55 5.61 12.17
CA ASP A 94 2.47 6.58 12.42
C ASP A 94 2.02 7.36 11.18
N VAL A 95 2.97 7.74 10.31
CA VAL A 95 2.70 8.48 9.06
C VAL A 95 1.90 7.70 8.01
N PHE A 96 1.82 6.37 8.13
CA PHE A 96 0.95 5.55 7.29
C PHE A 96 -0.51 5.80 7.64
N TRP A 97 -0.82 5.92 8.94
CA TRP A 97 -2.18 6.13 9.43
C TRP A 97 -2.73 7.53 9.15
N ASP A 98 -1.87 8.49 8.86
CA ASP A 98 -2.29 9.85 8.47
C ASP A 98 -3.23 9.89 7.24
N TYR A 99 -3.24 8.83 6.42
CA TYR A 99 -4.07 8.70 5.22
C TYR A 99 -5.43 8.03 5.44
N PHE A 100 -5.63 7.42 6.61
CA PHE A 100 -6.83 6.67 6.96
C PHE A 100 -7.81 7.57 7.71
N VAL A 101 -9.10 7.33 7.52
CA VAL A 101 -10.11 7.97 8.37
C VAL A 101 -10.04 7.33 9.75
N LEU A 102 -9.88 8.16 10.78
CA LEU A 102 -10.02 7.70 12.16
C LEU A 102 -11.50 7.42 12.43
N GLY A 103 -11.84 6.15 12.65
CA GLY A 103 -13.14 5.72 13.19
C GLY A 103 -13.41 6.22 14.60
#